data_AF-A0A1G2QNR1-F1
#
_entry.id   AF-A0A1G2QNR1-F1
#
_cell.length_a   1.000
_cell.length_b   1.000
_cell.length_c   1.000
_cell.angle_alpha   90.00
_cell.angle_beta   90.00
_cell.angle_gamma   90.00
#
_symmetry.space_group_name_H-M   'P 1'
#
loop_
_entity.id
_entity.type
_entity.pdbx_description
1 polymer ?
#
loop_
_entity_poly.entity_id
_entity_poly.type
_entity_poly.pdbx_seq_one_letter_code
_entity_poly.pdbx_strand_id
1 'polypeptide(L)'
;MAIVFSEQKKRQQYLILVFTIVILATAIVFWFGVFKKPIETPPSSSLPIRKIEINFQVFDQSLLSELELFEEVPAFEGVLGRNNPFLPYLLQEEPIK
;
A
#
# COMPACT_ATOMS: atom_id res chain seq x y z
N MET A 1 -51.34 -39.52 -11.73
CA MET A 1 -50.19 -38.94 -10.99
C MET A 1 -50.12 -37.39 -11.13
N ALA A 2 -51.26 -36.68 -11.15
CA ALA A 2 -51.30 -35.22 -11.38
C ALA A 2 -51.43 -34.39 -10.09
N ILE A 3 -51.93 -35.00 -9.02
CA ILE A 3 -52.20 -34.35 -7.71
C ILE A 3 -50.91 -34.00 -6.94
N VAL A 4 -49.84 -34.79 -7.10
CA VAL A 4 -48.56 -34.58 -6.40
C VAL A 4 -47.86 -33.28 -6.80
N PHE A 5 -48.05 -32.82 -8.04
CA PHE A 5 -47.47 -31.57 -8.55
C PHE A 5 -48.07 -30.32 -7.90
N SER A 6 -49.35 -30.36 -7.52
CA SER A 6 -50.05 -29.23 -6.90
C SER A 6 -49.56 -28.98 -5.46
N GLU A 7 -49.33 -30.04 -4.69
CA GLU A 7 -48.80 -29.95 -3.33
C GLU A 7 -47.34 -29.48 -3.32
N GLN A 8 -46.52 -29.97 -4.25
CA GLN A 8 -45.13 -29.54 -4.39
C GLN A 8 -45.02 -28.05 -4.72
N LYS A 9 -45.90 -27.52 -5.60
CA LYS A 9 -45.90 -26.10 -5.97
C LYS A 9 -46.24 -25.17 -4.79
N LYS A 10 -47.19 -25.58 -3.93
CA LYS A 10 -47.56 -24.83 -2.70
C LYS A 10 -46.43 -24.84 -1.68
N ARG A 11 -45.78 -25.99 -1.47
CA ARG A 11 -44.62 -26.12 -0.57
C ARG A 11 -43.45 -25.28 -1.07
N GLN A 12 -43.19 -25.28 -2.37
CA GLN A 12 -42.15 -24.47 -2.98
C GLN A 12 -42.44 -22.97 -2.85
N GLN A 13 -43.68 -22.54 -3.03
CA GLN A 13 -44.07 -21.14 -2.77
C GLN A 13 -43.83 -20.72 -1.32
N TYR A 14 -44.16 -21.57 -0.35
CA TYR A 14 -43.87 -21.29 1.07
C TYR A 14 -42.37 -21.21 1.34
N LEU A 15 -41.57 -22.13 0.79
CA LEU A 15 -40.12 -22.10 0.93
C LEU A 15 -39.51 -20.85 0.29
N ILE A 16 -39.99 -20.45 -0.89
CA ILE A 16 -39.57 -19.21 -1.54
C ILE A 16 -39.94 -18.02 -0.65
N LEU A 17 -41.18 -17.96 -0.15
CA LEU A 17 -41.65 -16.85 0.70
C LEU A 17 -40.80 -16.72 1.97
N VAL A 18 -40.52 -17.83 2.66
CA VAL A 18 -39.65 -17.84 3.86
C VAL A 18 -38.24 -17.40 3.49
N PHE A 19 -37.69 -17.89 2.38
CA PHE A 19 -36.36 -17.51 1.92
C PHE A 19 -36.28 -16.00 1.61
N THR A 20 -37.31 -15.43 0.97
CA THR A 20 -37.39 -13.99 0.71
C THR A 20 -37.42 -13.19 2.01
N ILE A 21 -38.18 -13.64 3.01
CA ILE A 21 -38.23 -12.98 4.33
C ILE A 21 -36.86 -12.99 5.01
N VAL A 22 -36.15 -14.11 4.98
CA VAL A 22 -34.79 -14.22 5.56
C VAL A 22 -33.83 -13.26 4.87
N ILE A 23 -33.83 -13.21 3.53
CA ILE A 23 -33.01 -12.26 2.78
C ILE A 23 -33.36 -10.82 3.18
N LEU A 24 -34.65 -10.46 3.22
CA LEU A 24 -35.08 -9.11 3.57
C LEU A 24 -34.64 -8.73 4.98
N ALA A 25 -34.79 -9.64 5.95
CA ALA A 25 -34.36 -9.43 7.33
C ALA A 25 -32.84 -9.20 7.41
N THR A 26 -32.04 -10.02 6.71
CA THR A 26 -30.58 -9.81 6.67
C THR A 26 -30.20 -8.47 6.05
N ALA A 27 -30.85 -8.08 4.95
CA ALA A 27 -30.61 -6.78 4.31
C ALA A 27 -30.95 -5.61 5.23
N ILE A 28 -32.07 -5.69 5.98
CA ILE A 28 -32.47 -4.68 6.97
C ILE A 28 -31.42 -4.58 8.08
N VAL A 29 -30.98 -5.70 8.65
CA VAL A 29 -29.96 -5.72 9.72
C VAL A 29 -28.65 -5.11 9.23
N PHE A 30 -28.21 -5.44 8.01
CA PHE A 30 -27.01 -4.83 7.41
C PHE A 30 -27.19 -3.32 7.17
N TRP A 31 -28.36 -2.90 6.69
CA TRP A 31 -28.66 -1.49 6.47
C TRP A 31 -28.62 -0.69 7.78
N PHE A 32 -29.27 -1.17 8.84
CA PHE A 32 -29.25 -0.49 10.14
C PHE A 32 -27.92 -0.63 10.89
N GLY A 33 -27.21 -1.75 10.74
CA GLY A 33 -26.00 -2.05 11.50
C GLY A 33 -24.71 -1.47 10.92
N VAL A 34 -24.61 -1.39 9.59
CA VAL A 34 -23.39 -0.92 8.90
C VAL A 34 -23.49 0.57 8.54
N PHE A 35 -24.63 1.04 8.03
CA PHE A 35 -24.76 2.44 7.58
C PHE A 35 -24.95 3.45 8.72
N LYS A 36 -25.32 3.02 9.93
CA LYS A 36 -25.51 3.93 11.08
C LYS A 36 -24.28 4.12 11.95
N LYS A 37 -23.13 3.55 11.58
CA LYS A 37 -21.87 3.89 12.26
C LYS A 37 -21.33 5.15 11.58
N PRO A 38 -21.48 6.35 12.18
CA PRO A 38 -20.63 7.45 11.76
C PRO A 38 -19.20 6.92 11.93
N ILE A 39 -18.44 6.91 10.84
CA ILE A 39 -17.00 6.79 10.95
C ILE A 39 -16.61 7.98 11.82
N GLU A 40 -16.28 7.72 13.08
CA GLU A 40 -15.63 8.67 13.95
C GLU A 40 -14.27 8.92 13.32
N THR A 41 -14.25 9.81 12.33
CA THR A 41 -13.01 10.37 11.81
C THR A 41 -12.35 10.97 13.05
N PRO A 42 -11.17 10.49 13.47
CA PRO A 42 -10.49 11.11 14.59
C PRO A 42 -10.41 12.61 14.28
N PRO A 43 -10.65 13.50 15.25
CA PRO A 43 -10.50 14.92 15.01
C PRO A 43 -9.11 15.11 14.44
N SER A 44 -9.04 15.52 13.17
CA SER A 44 -7.78 15.94 12.56
C SER A 44 -7.40 17.19 13.34
N SER A 45 -6.58 17.00 14.36
CA SER A 45 -5.92 18.09 15.05
C SER A 45 -4.96 18.69 14.03
N SER A 46 -5.45 19.61 13.22
CA SER A 46 -4.61 20.49 12.44
C SER A 46 -3.87 21.36 13.44
N LEU A 47 -2.75 20.85 13.93
CA LEU A 47 -1.78 21.68 14.61
C LEU A 47 -1.49 22.86 13.68
N PRO A 48 -1.44 24.10 14.18
CA PRO A 48 -1.07 25.23 13.36
C PRO A 48 0.30 24.91 12.75
N ILE A 49 0.37 24.89 11.42
CA ILE A 49 1.60 24.67 10.67
C ILE A 49 2.52 25.82 11.07
N ARG A 50 3.45 25.55 12.00
CA ARG A 50 4.49 26.51 12.37
C ARG A 50 5.35 26.70 11.13
N LYS A 51 5.51 27.96 10.72
CA LYS A 51 6.49 28.32 9.70
C LYS A 51 7.87 27.99 10.25
N ILE A 52 8.46 26.90 9.76
CA ILE A 52 9.83 26.52 10.10
C ILE A 52 10.73 27.26 9.13
N GLU A 53 11.53 28.19 9.65
CA GLU A 53 12.57 28.86 8.88
C GLU A 53 13.90 28.16 9.18
N ILE A 54 14.54 27.64 8.13
CA ILE A 54 15.85 26.99 8.24
C ILE A 54 16.90 28.09 8.38
N ASN A 55 17.68 28.06 9.46
CA ASN A 55 18.77 29.00 9.66
C ASN A 55 20.04 28.48 8.95
N PHE A 56 20.43 29.15 7.87
CA PHE A 56 21.64 28.84 7.09
C PHE A 56 22.92 29.49 7.66
N GLN A 57 22.84 30.29 8.73
CA GLN A 57 24.02 30.89 9.38
C GLN A 57 24.98 29.86 9.98
N VAL A 58 24.55 28.60 10.09
CA VAL A 58 25.44 27.48 10.49
C VAL A 58 26.59 27.31 9.50
N PHE A 59 26.40 27.65 8.22
CA PHE A 59 27.44 27.57 7.20
C PHE A 59 28.56 28.60 7.36
N ASP A 60 28.33 29.67 8.12
CA ASP A 60 29.30 30.73 8.38
C ASP A 60 30.20 30.43 9.60
N GLN A 61 30.03 29.27 10.25
CA GLN A 61 30.81 28.91 11.43
C GLN A 61 32.25 28.56 11.06
N SER A 62 33.20 29.10 11.84
CA SER A 62 34.64 28.82 11.71
C SER A 62 34.98 27.34 11.72
N LEU A 63 34.15 26.51 12.38
CA LEU A 63 34.32 25.05 12.45
C LEU A 63 34.21 24.36 11.08
N LEU A 64 33.46 24.94 10.13
CA LEU A 64 33.31 24.37 8.79
C LEU A 64 34.49 24.72 7.88
N SER A 65 35.21 25.80 8.19
CA SER A 65 36.45 26.19 7.49
C SER A 65 37.62 25.27 7.82
N GLU A 66 37.54 24.53 8.93
CA GLU A 66 38.52 23.53 9.35
C GLU A 66 38.26 22.14 8.73
N LEU A 67 37.15 21.96 8.01
CA LEU A 67 36.86 20.72 7.32
C LEU A 67 37.77 20.57 6.11
N GLU A 68 38.40 19.41 6.00
CA GLU A 68 39.17 19.05 4.81
C GLU A 68 38.23 19.02 3.61
N LEU A 69 38.62 19.75 2.56
CA LEU A 69 37.99 19.61 1.25
C LEU A 69 38.21 18.17 0.78
N PHE A 70 37.18 17.57 0.20
CA PHE A 70 37.31 16.22 -0.33
C PHE A 70 38.44 16.18 -1.36
N GLU A 71 39.31 15.18 -1.25
CA GLU A 71 40.34 14.94 -2.26
C GLU A 71 39.65 14.71 -3.62
N GLU A 72 40.22 15.28 -4.68
CA GLU A 72 39.75 15.00 -6.02
C GLU A 72 39.86 13.50 -6.27
N VAL A 73 38.71 12.86 -6.53
CA VAL A 73 38.69 11.43 -6.81
C VAL A 73 39.46 11.21 -8.11
N PRO A 74 40.57 10.46 -8.11
CA PRO A 74 41.34 10.22 -9.31
C PRO A 74 40.46 9.51 -10.35
N ALA A 75 40.75 9.75 -11.63
CA ALA A 75 40.11 9.01 -12.71
C ALA A 75 40.33 7.51 -12.48
N PHE A 76 39.30 6.70 -12.68
CA PHE A 76 39.40 5.26 -12.46
C PHE A 76 40.35 4.63 -13.49
N GLU A 77 41.51 4.13 -13.03
CA GLU A 77 42.56 3.53 -13.88
C GLU A 77 42.41 2.00 -14.04
N GLY A 78 41.31 1.42 -13.54
CA GLY A 78 41.08 -0.02 -13.53
C GLY A 78 40.18 -0.52 -14.66
N VAL A 79 39.94 -1.84 -14.66
CA VAL A 79 38.93 -2.48 -15.51
C VAL A 79 37.54 -2.28 -14.92
N LEU A 80 36.58 -1.89 -15.77
CA LEU A 80 35.19 -1.67 -15.36
C LEU A 80 34.51 -3.02 -15.14
N GLY A 81 34.53 -3.48 -13.88
CA GLY A 81 33.72 -4.59 -13.39
C GLY A 81 33.68 -5.83 -14.30
N ARG A 82 32.57 -6.57 -14.23
CA ARG A 82 32.30 -7.71 -15.12
C ARG A 82 31.18 -7.34 -16.06
N ASN A 83 31.30 -7.72 -17.33
CA ASN A 83 30.20 -7.62 -18.31
C ASN A 83 28.90 -8.22 -17.76
N ASN A 84 29.01 -9.38 -17.10
CA ASN A 84 27.89 -10.03 -16.43
C ASN A 84 28.32 -10.55 -15.04
N PRO A 85 27.81 -9.98 -13.94
CA PRO A 85 28.20 -10.38 -12.59
C PRO A 85 27.61 -11.73 -12.14
N PHE A 86 26.72 -12.34 -12.92
CA PHE A 86 26.06 -13.61 -12.56
C PHE A 86 26.70 -14.84 -13.19
N LEU A 87 27.69 -14.67 -14.07
CA LEU A 87 28.39 -15.80 -14.67
C LEU A 87 29.49 -16.35 -13.73
N PRO A 88 29.71 -17.69 -13.73
CA PRO A 88 30.87 -18.29 -13.10
C PRO A 88 32.17 -17.77 -13.71
N TYR A 89 33.21 -17.57 -12.88
CA TYR A 89 34.51 -17.03 -13.33
C TYR A 89 35.18 -17.81 -14.47
N LEU A 90 34.88 -19.11 -14.58
CA LEU A 90 35.42 -19.99 -15.62
C LEU A 90 34.82 -19.75 -17.01
N LEU A 91 33.71 -19.02 -17.10
CA LEU A 91 32.93 -18.77 -18.33
C LEU A 91 32.90 -17.28 -18.69
N GLN A 92 33.77 -16.48 -18.10
CA GLN A 92 33.72 -15.04 -18.23
C GLN A 92 34.55 -14.57 -19.43
N GLU A 93 33.91 -13.83 -20.33
CA GLU A 93 34.60 -13.12 -21.41
C GLU A 93 35.33 -11.87 -20.88
N GLU A 94 36.32 -11.39 -21.64
CA GLU A 94 37.26 -10.34 -21.20
C GLU A 94 36.59 -9.11 -20.55
N PRO A 95 37.27 -8.48 -19.57
CA PRO A 95 36.71 -7.34 -18.85
C PRO A 95 36.49 -6.13 -19.78
N ILE A 96 35.54 -5.27 -19.40
CA ILE A 96 35.28 -4.01 -20.10
C ILE A 96 36.49 -3.09 -19.88
N LYS A 97 37.13 -2.72 -20.99
CA LYS A 97 38.28 -1.82 -21.02
C LYS A 97 37.84 -0.36 -21.04
#